data_AF-A0A432UGG3-F1
#
_entry.id   AF-A0A432UGG3-F1
#
_cell.length_a   1.000
_cell.length_b   1.000
_cell.length_c   1.000
_cell.angle_alpha   90.00
_cell.angle_beta   90.00
_cell.angle_gamma   90.00
#
_symmetry.space_group_name_H-M   'P 1'
#
loop_
_entity.id
_entity.type
_entity.pdbx_description
1 polymer ?
#
loop_
_entity_poly.entity_id
_entity_poly.type
_entity_poly.pdbx_seq_one_letter_code
_entity_poly.pdbx_strand_id
1 'polypeptide(L)'
;MLRRPDIIRIIIPVVLSIFFVIMGLDVCRGDDNATISLNNWPVVSEWVRELSLVPADPLHSLPAAFDLRTEHRALPAAHDHPCASCWASAGTYMVESLLMPGQETDLSETDMQMTMNEECSGGGSLSTITNYLTTWNGPVTEDDYQDLVVAQGKKAPIQAHVQQVRILPARRSPNDNLWIKSAIYHYGPVYAEVSKYGIGHDNPNCPNCYYMPKRSPQHAVALVGWDDNIPREWFSHTFYDEEYTPPGDGAFIARGNEGFCYYISYYDGTVGYDITGFLSMESTDNYRRIYQHDPLGTLSWLELLDIPGGYEVPNQLPTVYGGNVFIAQEDEILSAVGFKVEDHLTVSEHPDTTVHVSVYLDPDSGPVNTSGPVSSFTTVVYMDGYYTVPLPQEIPLSAGQRFSVVLHYGTNLPIETKTLTHHFAVSPGESFISKDGTQWFDITDVPKSGDVFGNLDIKAYTRKLVLPAFVSNLSWSTDWDFVSHLSLMPWHPGFTLGKAPEVESTEPLNNETVTDGVVLKVHFKDQIKPGPGLADVVLASDDETRLVFVFIEGDTLLIPPGGPLTAHETGGKKWTVKIPADAVTDIYGNSMEQDYSWSFVVMAVN
;
A
#
# COMPACT_ATOMS: atom_id res chain seq x y z
N MET A 1 64.20 -23.95 -28.65
CA MET A 1 63.03 -24.87 -28.63
C MET A 1 62.26 -24.50 -27.38
N LEU A 2 61.01 -24.04 -27.32
CA LEU A 2 59.89 -23.82 -28.25
C LEU A 2 59.14 -22.55 -27.77
N ARG A 3 58.19 -22.07 -28.58
CA ARG A 3 57.55 -20.73 -28.61
C ARG A 3 56.50 -20.47 -27.49
N ARG A 4 56.19 -19.17 -27.24
CA ARG A 4 55.06 -18.54 -26.46
C ARG A 4 53.65 -19.04 -26.91
N PRO A 5 52.44 -18.70 -26.32
CA PRO A 5 52.04 -17.53 -25.47
C PRO A 5 50.88 -17.73 -24.42
N ASP A 6 50.38 -16.63 -23.82
CA ASP A 6 49.07 -16.37 -23.17
C ASP A 6 48.83 -16.60 -21.65
N ILE A 7 49.06 -15.55 -20.83
CA ILE A 7 48.47 -15.34 -19.49
C ILE A 7 47.77 -13.97 -19.44
N ILE A 8 46.80 -13.75 -20.33
CA ILE A 8 45.80 -12.67 -20.22
C ILE A 8 44.49 -13.24 -20.77
N ARG A 9 43.78 -14.05 -19.96
CA ARG A 9 42.37 -14.45 -20.23
C ARG A 9 41.69 -15.25 -19.10
N ILE A 10 41.96 -14.98 -17.82
CA ILE A 10 41.15 -15.55 -16.71
C ILE A 10 41.08 -14.58 -15.53
N ILE A 11 40.53 -13.36 -15.71
CA ILE A 11 40.17 -12.46 -14.58
C ILE A 11 38.76 -11.86 -14.77
N ILE A 12 37.89 -12.50 -15.57
CA ILE A 12 36.52 -11.98 -15.78
C ILE A 12 35.41 -13.00 -15.48
N PRO A 13 35.60 -14.35 -15.47
CA PRO A 13 34.52 -15.25 -15.04
C PRO A 13 34.46 -15.54 -13.54
N VAL A 14 35.54 -15.33 -12.77
CA VAL A 14 35.60 -15.80 -11.36
C VAL A 14 34.91 -14.85 -10.38
N VAL A 15 34.71 -13.58 -10.75
CA VAL A 15 33.96 -12.61 -9.92
C VAL A 15 32.44 -12.82 -10.00
N LEU A 16 31.95 -13.45 -11.07
CA LEU A 16 30.52 -13.75 -11.26
C LEU A 16 30.07 -15.06 -10.60
N SER A 17 30.97 -16.02 -10.39
CA SER A 17 30.62 -17.31 -9.74
C SER A 17 30.58 -17.24 -8.21
N ILE A 18 31.16 -16.20 -7.60
CA ILE A 18 31.12 -16.01 -6.14
C ILE A 18 29.86 -15.26 -5.70
N PHE A 19 29.17 -14.56 -6.61
CA PHE A 19 27.92 -13.86 -6.32
C PHE A 19 26.71 -14.80 -6.12
N PHE A 20 26.72 -16.00 -6.71
CA PHE A 20 25.59 -16.94 -6.63
C PHE A 20 25.64 -17.92 -5.44
N VAL A 21 26.75 -17.99 -4.70
CA VAL A 21 26.95 -19.01 -3.65
C VAL A 21 26.82 -18.45 -2.23
N ILE A 22 26.72 -17.12 -2.06
CA ILE A 22 26.64 -16.48 -0.73
C ILE A 22 25.18 -16.17 -0.30
N MET A 23 24.18 -16.42 -1.15
CA MET A 23 22.76 -16.24 -0.80
C MET A 23 22.11 -17.45 -0.10
N GLY A 24 22.87 -18.44 0.34
CA GLY A 24 22.27 -19.59 1.01
C GLY A 24 23.27 -20.46 1.73
N LEU A 25 23.78 -19.98 2.87
CA LEU A 25 24.38 -20.78 3.95
C LEU A 25 24.85 -19.83 5.07
N ASP A 26 24.03 -19.65 6.11
CA ASP A 26 24.52 -19.14 7.38
C ASP A 26 25.01 -20.33 8.22
N VAL A 27 26.33 -20.48 8.32
CA VAL A 27 26.97 -21.37 9.29
C VAL A 27 27.55 -20.49 10.40
N CYS A 28 26.84 -20.37 11.52
CA CYS A 28 27.41 -19.79 12.72
C CYS A 28 28.43 -20.76 13.34
N ARG A 29 29.68 -20.30 13.52
CA ARG A 29 30.59 -20.83 14.54
C ARG A 29 30.41 -19.99 15.81
N GLY A 30 30.17 -20.69 16.91
CA GLY A 30 29.84 -20.10 18.20
C GLY A 30 31.02 -19.46 18.93
N ASP A 31 30.68 -18.42 19.67
CA ASP A 31 31.32 -18.06 20.93
C ASP A 31 30.22 -18.01 22.00
N ASP A 32 30.47 -18.70 23.10
CA ASP A 32 29.55 -18.89 24.21
C ASP A 32 29.33 -17.57 24.99
N ASN A 33 28.05 -17.30 25.32
CA ASN A 33 27.50 -16.20 26.14
C ASN A 33 27.14 -14.86 25.47
N ALA A 34 26.43 -14.91 24.34
CA ALA A 34 25.47 -13.85 24.00
C ALA A 34 24.06 -14.46 23.81
N THR A 35 23.18 -14.28 24.79
CA THR A 35 21.74 -14.46 24.59
C THR A 35 21.24 -13.37 23.64
N ILE A 36 21.15 -13.69 22.35
CA ILE A 36 20.43 -12.88 21.37
C ILE A 36 18.95 -13.24 21.47
N SER A 37 18.13 -12.26 21.83
CA SER A 37 16.68 -12.34 21.77
C SER A 37 16.25 -12.43 20.31
N LEU A 38 15.46 -13.45 19.94
CA LEU A 38 14.93 -13.67 18.59
C LEU A 38 13.77 -12.70 18.20
N ASN A 39 13.70 -11.53 18.83
CA ASN A 39 12.61 -10.56 18.59
C ASN A 39 12.91 -9.50 17.52
N ASN A 40 14.03 -9.58 16.79
CA ASN A 40 14.45 -8.52 15.86
C ASN A 40 14.44 -8.94 14.37
N TRP A 41 13.34 -9.52 13.89
CA TRP A 41 13.08 -9.58 12.44
C TRP A 41 11.64 -9.13 12.15
N PRO A 42 11.39 -7.83 11.88
CA PRO A 42 10.04 -7.30 11.63
C PRO A 42 9.48 -7.72 10.25
N VAL A 43 10.38 -8.05 9.30
CA VAL A 43 10.07 -8.12 7.86
C VAL A 43 9.41 -9.44 7.43
N VAL A 44 8.90 -10.28 8.32
CA VAL A 44 8.20 -11.53 7.89
C VAL A 44 6.80 -11.62 8.49
N SER A 45 6.56 -11.02 9.66
CA SER A 45 5.22 -10.91 10.24
C SER A 45 4.34 -9.87 9.57
N GLU A 46 4.91 -8.84 8.94
CA GLU A 46 4.15 -7.80 8.22
C GLU A 46 3.72 -8.24 6.80
N TRP A 47 4.52 -9.07 6.12
CA TRP A 47 4.19 -9.59 4.78
C TRP A 47 2.93 -10.47 4.77
N VAL A 48 2.63 -11.14 5.88
CA VAL A 48 1.41 -11.96 6.04
C VAL A 48 0.17 -11.08 6.23
N ARG A 49 0.34 -9.80 6.60
CA ARG A 49 -0.75 -8.85 6.82
C ARG A 49 -1.09 -8.03 5.57
N GLU A 50 -0.15 -7.91 4.62
CA GLU A 50 -0.28 -7.05 3.42
C GLU A 50 -0.90 -7.74 2.19
N LEU A 51 -1.01 -9.07 2.16
CA LEU A 51 -1.58 -9.83 1.04
C LEU A 51 -3.05 -10.25 1.24
N SER A 52 -3.67 -9.88 2.36
CA SER A 52 -5.00 -10.32 2.76
C SER A 52 -5.96 -9.14 2.96
N LEU A 53 -6.32 -8.42 1.90
CA LEU A 53 -7.16 -7.22 2.02
C LEU A 53 -8.28 -7.10 0.98
N VAL A 54 -8.94 -8.22 0.72
CA VAL A 54 -10.40 -8.27 0.52
C VAL A 54 -10.91 -9.37 1.46
N PRO A 55 -11.87 -9.11 2.36
CA PRO A 55 -12.45 -10.19 3.15
C PRO A 55 -13.15 -11.16 2.19
N ALA A 56 -12.57 -12.34 2.00
CA ALA A 56 -13.22 -13.48 1.37
C ALA A 56 -13.76 -14.50 2.40
N ASP A 57 -13.90 -14.07 3.65
CA ASP A 57 -14.65 -14.82 4.66
C ASP A 57 -16.09 -14.26 4.68
N PRO A 58 -17.14 -15.10 4.70
CA PRO A 58 -18.50 -14.61 4.83
C PRO A 58 -18.58 -13.90 6.17
N LEU A 59 -18.67 -12.56 6.16
CA LEU A 59 -19.13 -11.71 7.26
C LEU A 59 -18.98 -12.41 8.62
N HIS A 60 -17.78 -12.44 9.19
CA HIS A 60 -17.73 -12.20 10.62
C HIS A 60 -18.45 -10.87 10.77
N SER A 61 -19.69 -10.90 11.26
CA SER A 61 -20.49 -9.69 11.40
C SER A 61 -19.64 -8.72 12.20
N LEU A 62 -19.21 -7.61 11.57
CA LEU A 62 -18.51 -6.55 12.29
C LEU A 62 -19.33 -6.26 13.56
N PRO A 63 -18.68 -6.07 14.72
CA PRO A 63 -19.41 -5.91 15.95
C PRO A 63 -20.39 -4.74 15.84
N ALA A 64 -21.51 -4.81 16.56
CA ALA A 64 -22.50 -3.73 16.57
C ALA A 64 -21.90 -2.40 17.05
N ALA A 65 -20.80 -2.46 17.83
CA ALA A 65 -20.02 -1.29 18.21
C ALA A 65 -18.52 -1.62 18.21
N PHE A 66 -17.71 -0.64 17.84
CA PHE A 66 -16.25 -0.71 17.88
C PHE A 66 -15.68 0.69 18.14
N ASP A 67 -14.60 0.77 18.92
CA ASP A 67 -14.02 2.03 19.36
C ASP A 67 -12.51 1.91 19.53
N LEU A 68 -11.73 2.60 18.69
CA LEU A 68 -10.26 2.57 18.79
C LEU A 68 -9.74 3.13 20.12
N ARG A 69 -10.54 3.91 20.85
CA ARG A 69 -10.17 4.41 22.19
C ARG A 69 -10.08 3.29 23.21
N THR A 70 -10.92 2.27 23.11
CA THR A 70 -10.88 1.13 24.04
C THR A 70 -9.70 0.20 23.75
N GLU A 71 -9.12 0.30 22.56
CA GLU A 71 -7.94 -0.44 22.11
C GLU A 71 -6.61 0.29 22.39
N HIS A 72 -6.62 1.39 23.17
CA HIS A 72 -5.45 2.25 23.43
C HIS A 72 -4.82 2.86 22.16
N ARG A 73 -5.63 3.06 21.11
CA ARG A 73 -5.20 3.64 19.83
C ARG A 73 -5.82 5.03 19.59
N ALA A 74 -6.04 5.79 20.66
CA ALA A 74 -6.53 7.16 20.57
C ALA A 74 -5.92 8.04 21.68
N LEU A 75 -5.38 9.20 21.31
CA LEU A 75 -4.68 10.06 22.25
C LEU A 75 -5.63 10.73 23.27
N PRO A 76 -5.16 11.09 24.47
CA PRO A 76 -6.04 11.60 25.53
C PRO A 76 -6.59 13.04 25.37
N ALA A 77 -6.07 13.91 24.47
CA ALA A 77 -6.61 15.27 24.27
C ALA A 77 -6.28 15.87 22.90
N ALA A 78 -7.03 16.87 22.42
CA ALA A 78 -6.54 17.81 21.39
C ALA A 78 -5.84 18.99 22.04
N HIS A 79 -5.07 19.72 21.25
CA HIS A 79 -4.40 20.94 21.67
C HIS A 79 -5.06 22.17 21.05
N ASP A 80 -5.00 23.28 21.79
CA ASP A 80 -5.52 24.58 21.37
C ASP A 80 -4.54 25.17 20.34
N HIS A 81 -4.67 24.77 19.08
CA HIS A 81 -3.78 25.25 18.02
C HIS A 81 -4.22 26.64 17.53
N PRO A 82 -3.27 27.58 17.32
CA PRO A 82 -3.59 28.92 16.82
C PRO A 82 -4.13 28.93 15.39
N CYS A 83 -3.95 27.83 14.65
CA CYS A 83 -4.34 27.65 13.26
C CYS A 83 -5.41 26.54 13.20
N ALA A 84 -6.67 26.93 12.99
CA ALA A 84 -7.83 26.05 13.10
C ALA A 84 -8.05 25.20 11.84
N SER A 85 -7.09 24.33 11.49
CA SER A 85 -7.14 23.50 10.29
C SER A 85 -7.60 22.07 10.58
N CYS A 86 -8.91 21.87 10.57
CA CYS A 86 -9.53 20.57 10.82
C CYS A 86 -8.98 19.39 9.98
N TRP A 87 -8.55 19.66 8.75
CA TRP A 87 -7.92 18.64 7.90
C TRP A 87 -6.56 18.19 8.43
N ALA A 88 -5.74 19.13 8.93
CA ALA A 88 -4.42 18.81 9.48
C ALA A 88 -4.57 18.04 10.78
N SER A 89 -5.48 18.47 11.67
CA SER A 89 -5.80 17.72 12.90
C SER A 89 -6.36 16.32 12.62
N ALA A 90 -7.24 16.17 11.62
CA ALA A 90 -7.70 14.85 11.23
C ALA A 90 -6.53 13.97 10.74
N GLY A 91 -5.63 14.53 9.93
CA GLY A 91 -4.44 13.84 9.44
C GLY A 91 -3.46 13.41 10.53
N THR A 92 -3.09 14.30 11.45
CA THR A 92 -2.20 13.99 12.57
C THR A 92 -2.82 12.93 13.48
N TYR A 93 -4.11 13.06 13.84
CA TYR A 93 -4.79 12.04 14.65
C TYR A 93 -4.80 10.66 14.00
N MET A 94 -5.01 10.59 12.69
CA MET A 94 -4.93 9.31 11.99
C MET A 94 -3.55 8.70 12.12
N VAL A 95 -2.49 9.48 11.88
CA VAL A 95 -1.11 8.96 11.97
C VAL A 95 -0.75 8.56 13.40
N GLU A 96 -1.05 9.39 14.40
CA GLU A 96 -0.78 9.07 15.81
C GLU A 96 -1.47 7.77 16.23
N SER A 97 -2.72 7.56 15.80
CA SER A 97 -3.45 6.31 16.05
C SER A 97 -2.84 5.09 15.38
N LEU A 98 -2.21 5.27 14.22
CA LEU A 98 -1.49 4.21 13.51
C LEU A 98 -0.15 3.87 14.16
N LEU A 99 0.50 4.86 14.80
CA LEU A 99 1.74 4.65 15.54
C LEU A 99 1.51 4.02 16.92
N MET A 100 0.32 4.19 17.50
CA MET A 100 -0.05 3.58 18.77
C MET A 100 -0.38 2.07 18.66
N PRO A 101 -0.09 1.29 19.72
CA PRO A 101 0.55 1.70 20.99
C PRO A 101 2.09 1.70 20.93
N GLY A 102 2.70 1.42 19.77
CA GLY A 102 4.15 1.30 19.61
C GLY A 102 4.91 2.62 19.85
N GLN A 103 4.30 3.73 19.47
CA GLN A 103 4.81 5.08 19.67
C GLN A 103 3.65 6.03 20.01
N GLU A 104 3.62 6.52 21.24
CA GLU A 104 2.77 7.62 21.66
C GLU A 104 3.51 8.94 21.36
N THR A 105 3.02 9.69 20.39
CA THR A 105 3.64 10.95 19.94
C THR A 105 2.58 12.00 19.69
N ASP A 106 2.97 13.26 19.89
CA ASP A 106 2.18 14.45 19.57
C ASP A 106 2.75 15.05 18.27
N LEU A 107 2.03 14.93 17.16
CA LEU A 107 2.47 15.36 15.84
C LEU A 107 2.05 16.80 15.56
N SER A 108 2.87 17.53 14.81
CA SER A 108 2.60 18.95 14.54
C SER A 108 1.63 19.17 13.39
N GLU A 109 0.39 19.56 13.70
CA GLU A 109 -0.56 20.09 12.71
C GLU A 109 -0.03 21.36 12.06
N THR A 110 0.69 22.19 12.82
CA THR A 110 1.23 23.46 12.33
C THR A 110 2.28 23.22 11.27
N ASP A 111 3.17 22.23 11.44
CA ASP A 111 4.12 21.84 10.40
C ASP A 111 3.41 21.42 9.11
N MET A 112 2.42 20.54 9.23
CA MET A 112 1.63 20.07 8.08
C MET A 112 0.91 21.23 7.37
N GLN A 113 0.25 22.11 8.13
CA GLN A 113 -0.47 23.27 7.62
C GLN A 113 0.47 24.24 6.90
N MET A 114 1.56 24.63 7.55
CA MET A 114 2.46 25.66 7.04
C MET A 114 3.27 25.16 5.85
N THR A 115 3.63 23.87 5.83
CA THR A 115 4.28 23.24 4.69
C THR A 115 3.39 23.21 3.46
N MET A 116 2.09 22.94 3.63
CA MET A 116 1.19 22.74 2.49
C MET A 116 0.43 23.99 2.05
N ASN A 117 0.17 24.93 2.96
CA ASN A 117 -0.76 26.04 2.68
C ASN A 117 -0.22 27.43 2.99
N GLU A 118 1.00 27.58 3.53
CA GLU A 118 1.66 28.84 3.92
C GLU A 118 0.87 29.79 4.86
N GLU A 119 -0.44 29.58 5.04
CA GLU A 119 -1.37 30.41 5.78
C GLU A 119 -2.22 29.57 6.73
N CYS A 120 -2.39 30.06 7.96
CA CYS A 120 -3.18 29.40 9.01
C CYS A 120 -4.69 29.30 8.72
N SER A 121 -5.21 30.07 7.75
CA SER A 121 -6.60 30.01 7.29
C SER A 121 -6.79 29.13 6.05
N GLY A 122 -5.72 28.55 5.52
CA GLY A 122 -5.77 27.73 4.33
C GLY A 122 -6.57 26.43 4.54
N GLY A 123 -7.57 26.21 3.68
CA GLY A 123 -8.32 24.95 3.64
C GLY A 123 -7.52 23.83 2.98
N GLY A 124 -7.80 22.58 3.35
CA GLY A 124 -7.13 21.41 2.82
C GLY A 124 -8.07 20.20 2.84
N SER A 125 -7.62 19.11 2.22
CA SER A 125 -8.37 17.85 2.11
C SER A 125 -7.45 16.66 2.38
N LEU A 126 -7.99 15.44 2.28
CA LEU A 126 -7.18 14.21 2.30
C LEU A 126 -6.04 14.27 1.26
N SER A 127 -6.26 14.85 0.08
CA SER A 127 -5.19 14.99 -0.92
C SER A 127 -4.06 15.90 -0.45
N THR A 128 -4.35 16.93 0.35
CA THR A 128 -3.33 17.80 0.95
C THR A 128 -2.48 17.03 1.96
N ILE A 129 -3.13 16.19 2.79
CA ILE A 129 -2.45 15.30 3.75
C ILE A 129 -1.59 14.28 2.99
N THR A 130 -2.13 13.67 1.93
CA THR A 130 -1.40 12.74 1.07
C THR A 130 -0.12 13.38 0.54
N ASN A 131 -0.19 14.56 -0.07
CA ASN A 131 0.99 15.22 -0.62
C ASN A 131 2.04 15.54 0.44
N TYR A 132 1.64 15.98 1.64
CA TYR A 132 2.58 16.21 2.75
C TYR A 132 3.34 14.95 3.15
N LEU A 133 2.61 13.83 3.28
CA LEU A 133 3.18 12.57 3.74
C LEU A 133 4.00 11.87 2.64
N THR A 134 3.51 11.82 1.39
CA THR A 134 4.15 11.09 0.29
C THR A 134 5.41 11.77 -0.23
N THR A 135 5.55 13.07 -0.03
CA THR A 135 6.77 13.83 -0.35
C THR A 135 7.84 13.77 0.75
N TRP A 136 7.56 13.05 1.86
CA TRP A 136 8.43 12.96 3.04
C TRP A 136 8.78 14.34 3.64
N ASN A 137 7.78 15.23 3.68
CA ASN A 137 7.89 16.48 4.42
C ASN A 137 7.65 16.27 5.92
N GLY A 138 6.87 15.25 6.30
CA GLY A 138 6.70 14.81 7.68
C GLY A 138 6.04 13.43 7.78
N PRO A 139 5.38 13.10 8.91
CA PRO A 139 5.06 14.00 10.02
C PRO A 139 6.21 14.16 11.00
N VAL A 140 6.21 15.27 11.72
CA VAL A 140 7.18 15.63 12.78
C VAL A 140 6.46 15.84 14.10
N THR A 141 7.16 15.77 15.23
CA THR A 141 6.56 16.05 16.54
C THR A 141 6.31 17.56 16.73
N GLU A 142 5.33 17.92 17.55
CA GLU A 142 5.08 19.33 17.91
C GLU A 142 6.31 19.96 18.60
N ASP A 143 6.94 19.23 19.53
CA ASP A 143 8.17 19.69 20.19
C ASP A 143 9.31 19.94 19.20
N ASP A 144 9.59 18.98 18.29
CA ASP A 144 10.66 19.15 17.29
C ASP A 144 10.32 20.27 16.29
N TYR A 145 9.05 20.47 15.96
CA TYR A 145 8.64 21.60 15.13
C TYR A 145 8.97 22.94 15.82
N GLN A 146 8.60 23.11 17.08
CA GLN A 146 8.89 24.34 17.82
C GLN A 146 10.41 24.54 18.02
N ASP A 147 11.13 23.49 18.44
CA ASP A 147 12.54 23.59 18.81
C ASP A 147 13.49 23.62 17.60
N LEU A 148 13.22 22.85 16.55
CA LEU A 148 14.10 22.73 15.39
C LEU A 148 13.65 23.62 14.24
N VAL A 149 12.36 23.59 13.87
CA VAL A 149 11.87 24.33 12.71
C VAL A 149 11.71 25.81 13.06
N VAL A 150 10.90 26.13 14.07
CA VAL A 150 10.58 27.52 14.43
C VAL A 150 11.78 28.23 15.07
N ALA A 151 12.39 27.64 16.09
CA ALA A 151 13.45 28.31 16.85
C ALA A 151 14.82 28.31 16.13
N GLN A 152 15.11 27.28 15.30
CA GLN A 152 16.44 27.09 14.72
C GLN A 152 16.48 27.11 13.19
N GLY A 153 15.34 27.08 12.49
CA GLY A 153 15.29 27.00 11.03
C GLY A 153 15.90 25.71 10.47
N LYS A 154 15.80 24.59 11.21
CA LYS A 154 16.32 23.27 10.86
C LYS A 154 15.18 22.30 10.54
N LYS A 155 15.46 21.29 9.71
CA LYS A 155 14.51 20.21 9.45
C LYS A 155 14.35 19.34 10.70
N ALA A 156 13.10 19.09 11.09
CA ALA A 156 12.75 18.17 12.17
C ALA A 156 12.78 16.70 11.69
N PRO A 157 13.02 15.73 12.58
CA PRO A 157 13.03 14.31 12.24
C PRO A 157 11.61 13.82 11.92
N ILE A 158 11.50 13.11 10.80
CA ILE A 158 10.26 12.45 10.38
C ILE A 158 10.00 11.24 11.26
N GLN A 159 8.77 11.08 11.72
CA GLN A 159 8.38 10.03 12.67
C GLN A 159 8.01 8.71 11.98
N ALA A 160 7.42 8.78 10.78
CA ALA A 160 7.01 7.61 10.01
C ALA A 160 6.82 7.95 8.53
N HIS A 161 6.87 6.94 7.66
CA HIS A 161 6.61 7.09 6.23
C HIS A 161 5.25 6.48 5.87
N VAL A 162 4.40 7.26 5.20
CA VAL A 162 3.18 6.72 4.59
C VAL A 162 3.56 5.74 3.49
N GLN A 163 2.90 4.59 3.44
CA GLN A 163 3.05 3.64 2.33
C GLN A 163 1.87 3.71 1.39
N GLN A 164 0.67 3.83 1.93
CA GLN A 164 -0.55 3.88 1.14
C GLN A 164 -1.52 4.91 1.70
N VAL A 165 -2.24 5.55 0.79
CA VAL A 165 -3.46 6.29 1.09
C VAL A 165 -4.53 5.72 0.19
N ARG A 166 -5.69 5.35 0.73
CA ARG A 166 -6.79 4.78 -0.08
C ARG A 166 -8.09 5.54 0.19
N ILE A 167 -8.76 5.91 -0.88
CA ILE A 167 -10.02 6.63 -0.90
C ILE A 167 -11.15 5.60 -0.98
N LEU A 168 -12.02 5.61 0.02
CA LEU A 168 -13.14 4.69 0.08
C LEU A 168 -14.25 5.13 -0.90
N PRO A 169 -15.00 4.16 -1.47
CA PRO A 169 -16.21 4.47 -2.21
C PRO A 169 -17.18 5.31 -1.40
N ALA A 170 -17.76 6.31 -2.04
CA ALA A 170 -18.81 7.11 -1.45
C ALA A 170 -20.00 6.21 -1.05
N ARG A 171 -20.55 6.45 0.13
CA ARG A 171 -21.75 5.78 0.62
C ARG A 171 -22.90 6.03 -0.34
N ARG A 172 -23.70 5.01 -0.60
CA ARG A 172 -24.92 5.13 -1.43
C ARG A 172 -26.16 5.44 -0.61
N SER A 173 -26.12 5.19 0.70
CA SER A 173 -27.23 5.44 1.63
C SER A 173 -26.75 5.48 3.08
N PRO A 174 -27.59 5.92 4.03
CA PRO A 174 -27.28 5.90 5.46
C PRO A 174 -26.91 4.52 6.03
N ASN A 175 -27.30 3.44 5.35
CA ASN A 175 -27.01 2.07 5.77
C ASN A 175 -25.76 1.48 5.09
N ASP A 176 -25.19 2.18 4.10
CA ASP A 176 -24.00 1.75 3.36
C ASP A 176 -22.73 2.06 4.16
N ASN A 177 -22.58 1.44 5.34
CA ASN A 177 -21.50 1.77 6.29
C ASN A 177 -20.35 0.76 6.26
N LEU A 178 -20.48 -0.32 5.49
CA LEU A 178 -19.60 -1.48 5.59
C LEU A 178 -18.14 -1.13 5.26
N TRP A 179 -17.90 -0.36 4.19
CA TRP A 179 -16.54 0.04 3.80
C TRP A 179 -15.85 0.87 4.88
N ILE A 180 -16.55 1.86 5.44
CA ILE A 180 -16.01 2.71 6.50
C ILE A 180 -15.76 1.90 7.78
N LYS A 181 -16.72 1.08 8.21
CA LYS A 181 -16.57 0.24 9.42
C LYS A 181 -15.43 -0.76 9.26
N SER A 182 -15.36 -1.42 8.11
CA SER A 182 -14.28 -2.35 7.77
C SER A 182 -12.93 -1.64 7.81
N ALA A 183 -12.85 -0.44 7.23
CA ALA A 183 -11.62 0.33 7.22
C ALA A 183 -11.19 0.72 8.65
N ILE A 184 -12.12 1.22 9.46
CA ILE A 184 -11.88 1.55 10.88
C ILE A 184 -11.35 0.33 11.64
N TYR A 185 -12.00 -0.82 11.45
CA TYR A 185 -11.70 -2.04 12.19
C TYR A 185 -10.33 -2.63 11.84
N HIS A 186 -9.98 -2.68 10.55
CA HIS A 186 -8.78 -3.35 10.08
C HIS A 186 -7.55 -2.45 9.99
N TYR A 187 -7.74 -1.18 9.60
CA TYR A 187 -6.65 -0.25 9.34
C TYR A 187 -6.49 0.82 10.41
N GLY A 188 -7.52 1.10 11.21
CA GLY A 188 -7.51 2.21 12.15
C GLY A 188 -8.26 3.41 11.57
N PRO A 189 -8.01 4.65 12.03
CA PRO A 189 -8.92 5.74 11.77
C PRO A 189 -9.10 6.08 10.28
N VAL A 190 -10.28 6.60 9.96
CA VAL A 190 -10.67 6.97 8.59
C VAL A 190 -10.92 8.47 8.54
N TYR A 191 -10.25 9.18 7.63
CA TYR A 191 -10.56 10.57 7.30
C TYR A 191 -11.98 10.65 6.75
N ALA A 192 -12.75 11.64 7.17
CA ALA A 192 -14.05 11.94 6.56
C ALA A 192 -14.31 13.44 6.54
N GLU A 193 -14.87 13.91 5.42
CA GLU A 193 -15.47 15.24 5.36
C GLU A 193 -16.85 15.26 6.00
N VAL A 194 -17.12 16.29 6.79
CA VAL A 194 -18.36 16.46 7.54
C VAL A 194 -18.83 17.92 7.45
N SER A 195 -20.11 18.12 7.75
CA SER A 195 -20.64 19.47 7.89
C SER A 195 -20.16 20.10 9.21
N LYS A 196 -19.90 21.41 9.20
CA LYS A 196 -19.51 22.15 10.42
C LYS A 196 -20.71 22.59 11.27
N TYR A 197 -21.89 22.72 10.66
CA TYR A 197 -23.04 23.44 11.23
C TYR A 197 -24.12 22.58 11.91
N GLY A 198 -23.95 21.27 12.03
CA GLY A 198 -24.86 20.39 12.77
C GLY A 198 -24.64 20.45 14.27
N ILE A 199 -24.87 21.62 14.85
CA ILE A 199 -24.78 21.83 16.30
C ILE A 199 -25.99 21.16 16.96
N GLY A 200 -25.83 19.90 17.36
CA GLY A 200 -26.76 19.16 18.23
C GLY A 200 -26.44 19.31 19.72
N HIS A 201 -25.86 20.45 20.12
CA HIS A 201 -25.38 20.69 21.49
C HIS A 201 -26.49 20.85 22.55
N ASP A 202 -27.76 20.86 22.12
CA ASP A 202 -28.89 21.13 23.01
C ASP A 202 -29.46 19.86 23.66
N ASN A 203 -28.94 18.66 23.33
CA ASN A 203 -29.38 17.43 23.99
C ASN A 203 -28.54 17.14 25.26
N PRO A 204 -29.11 17.27 26.47
CA PRO A 204 -28.39 17.00 27.71
C PRO A 204 -27.97 15.54 27.87
N ASN A 205 -28.57 14.60 27.14
CA ASN A 205 -28.21 13.18 27.17
C ASN A 205 -27.03 12.84 26.25
N CYS A 206 -26.76 13.69 25.25
CA CYS A 206 -25.61 13.55 24.37
C CYS A 206 -25.14 14.92 23.88
N PRO A 207 -24.32 15.64 24.68
CA PRO A 207 -23.87 16.99 24.34
C PRO A 207 -22.95 17.05 23.11
N ASN A 208 -22.46 15.88 22.67
CA ASN A 208 -21.55 15.69 21.55
C ASN A 208 -22.19 14.78 20.48
N CYS A 209 -23.49 14.88 20.24
CA CYS A 209 -24.19 14.19 19.16
C CYS A 209 -24.47 15.14 17.99
N TYR A 210 -24.11 14.70 16.78
CA TYR A 210 -24.10 15.49 15.57
C TYR A 210 -24.97 14.84 14.48
N TYR A 211 -25.83 15.66 13.87
CA TYR A 211 -26.64 15.27 12.70
C TYR A 211 -26.96 16.50 11.86
N MET A 212 -26.59 16.49 10.59
CA MET A 212 -27.03 17.49 9.62
C MET A 212 -27.58 16.80 8.37
N PRO A 213 -28.90 16.80 8.11
CA PRO A 213 -29.48 16.13 6.95
C PRO A 213 -29.11 16.77 5.61
N LYS A 214 -28.61 18.01 5.61
CA LYS A 214 -28.22 18.75 4.41
C LYS A 214 -26.73 18.58 4.17
N ARG A 215 -26.34 18.09 3.00
CA ARG A 215 -24.93 17.94 2.60
C ARG A 215 -24.26 19.31 2.48
N SER A 216 -23.21 19.55 3.29
CA SER A 216 -22.44 20.80 3.28
C SER A 216 -21.02 20.60 3.84
N PRO A 217 -20.15 19.87 3.12
CA PRO A 217 -18.78 19.57 3.60
C PRO A 217 -17.99 20.86 3.83
N GLN A 218 -17.60 21.09 5.08
CA GLN A 218 -16.87 22.30 5.53
C GLN A 218 -15.90 22.01 6.69
N HIS A 219 -15.83 20.76 7.12
CA HIS A 219 -15.02 20.30 8.23
C HIS A 219 -14.49 18.89 7.94
N ALA A 220 -13.45 18.49 8.64
CA ALA A 220 -12.81 17.19 8.47
C ALA A 220 -12.53 16.56 9.83
N VAL A 221 -12.69 15.24 9.91
CA VAL A 221 -12.53 14.48 11.14
C VAL A 221 -11.83 13.16 10.88
N ALA A 222 -11.28 12.58 11.95
CA ALA A 222 -10.92 11.17 11.98
C ALA A 222 -12.08 10.36 12.58
N LEU A 223 -12.67 9.45 11.82
CA LEU A 223 -13.60 8.44 12.31
C LEU A 223 -12.79 7.33 13.00
N VAL A 224 -13.09 7.10 14.28
CA VAL A 224 -12.32 6.18 15.15
C VAL A 224 -13.16 5.02 15.66
N GLY A 225 -14.40 4.90 15.24
CA GLY A 225 -15.31 3.86 15.71
C GLY A 225 -16.74 4.03 15.21
N TRP A 226 -17.61 3.17 15.71
CA TRP A 226 -19.06 3.24 15.48
C TRP A 226 -19.83 2.54 16.60
N ASP A 227 -21.12 2.86 16.72
CA ASP A 227 -22.07 2.10 17.53
C ASP A 227 -23.44 2.15 16.84
N ASP A 228 -23.97 0.97 16.49
CA ASP A 228 -25.25 0.78 15.80
C ASP A 228 -26.47 1.09 16.67
N ASN A 229 -26.29 1.19 17.99
CA ASN A 229 -27.40 1.30 18.94
C ASN A 229 -27.53 2.70 19.56
N ILE A 230 -26.77 3.70 19.07
CA ILE A 230 -26.92 5.07 19.57
C ILE A 230 -28.32 5.57 19.21
N PRO A 231 -29.17 5.93 20.19
CA PRO A 231 -30.56 6.28 19.93
C PRO A 231 -30.68 7.51 19.04
N ARG A 232 -31.53 7.44 18.01
CA ARG A 232 -31.79 8.56 17.10
C ARG A 232 -32.25 9.83 17.82
N GLU A 233 -32.96 9.69 18.94
CA GLU A 233 -33.44 10.81 19.77
C GLU A 233 -32.29 11.62 20.39
N TRP A 234 -31.06 11.08 20.45
CA TRP A 234 -29.89 11.81 20.93
C TRP A 234 -29.46 12.92 19.98
N PHE A 235 -29.83 12.82 18.71
CA PHE A 235 -29.47 13.77 17.65
C PHE A 235 -30.57 14.81 17.35
N SER A 236 -31.68 14.76 18.09
CA SER A 236 -32.81 15.67 17.89
C SER A 236 -32.42 17.13 18.20
N HIS A 237 -32.64 18.04 17.26
CA HIS A 237 -32.36 19.47 17.42
C HIS A 237 -33.28 20.31 16.52
N THR A 238 -33.29 21.63 16.75
CA THR A 238 -34.04 22.60 15.93
C THR A 238 -33.07 23.46 15.12
N PHE A 239 -33.30 23.60 13.82
CA PHE A 239 -32.50 24.45 12.94
C PHE A 239 -33.42 25.20 11.96
N TYR A 240 -33.32 26.54 11.92
CA TYR A 240 -34.24 27.42 11.17
C TYR A 240 -35.74 27.11 11.40
N ASP A 241 -36.14 26.98 12.66
CA ASP A 241 -37.53 26.69 13.09
C ASP A 241 -38.08 25.32 12.64
N GLU A 242 -37.22 24.42 12.16
CA GLU A 242 -37.56 23.03 11.82
C GLU A 242 -36.91 22.07 12.83
N GLU A 243 -37.67 21.07 13.30
CA GLU A 243 -37.14 19.99 14.11
C GLU A 243 -36.57 18.88 13.23
N TYR A 244 -35.34 18.48 13.53
CA TYR A 244 -34.65 17.39 12.86
C TYR A 244 -34.44 16.24 13.84
N THR A 245 -34.73 15.02 13.40
CA THR A 245 -34.40 13.78 14.12
C THR A 245 -34.08 12.72 13.07
N PRO A 246 -32.95 12.00 13.18
CA PRO A 246 -32.59 11.02 12.19
C PRO A 246 -33.64 9.90 12.11
N PRO A 247 -33.85 9.30 10.92
CA PRO A 247 -34.83 8.22 10.74
C PRO A 247 -34.56 6.94 11.54
N GLY A 248 -33.34 6.71 12.01
CA GLY A 248 -32.97 5.50 12.73
C GLY A 248 -31.73 5.70 13.60
N ASP A 249 -31.45 4.66 14.38
CA ASP A 249 -30.34 4.62 15.34
C ASP A 249 -28.99 4.44 14.63
N GLY A 250 -27.94 4.66 15.39
CA GLY A 250 -26.56 4.36 14.99
C GLY A 250 -25.75 5.57 14.57
N ALA A 251 -24.47 5.52 14.90
CA ALA A 251 -23.54 6.62 14.67
C ALA A 251 -22.09 6.15 14.48
N PHE A 252 -21.32 6.96 13.75
CA PHE A 252 -19.87 6.92 13.79
C PHE A 252 -19.36 7.68 15.00
N ILE A 253 -18.20 7.28 15.51
CA ILE A 253 -17.44 7.99 16.54
C ILE A 253 -16.37 8.78 15.81
N ALA A 254 -16.38 10.09 15.94
CA ALA A 254 -15.47 11.00 15.27
C ALA A 254 -14.60 11.76 16.28
N ARG A 255 -13.41 12.15 15.84
CA ARG A 255 -12.52 13.08 16.53
C ARG A 255 -12.16 14.19 15.55
N GLY A 256 -12.53 15.41 15.91
CA GLY A 256 -12.08 16.63 15.25
C GLY A 256 -11.05 17.36 16.10
N ASN A 257 -10.78 18.61 15.76
CA ASN A 257 -9.81 19.47 16.44
C ASN A 257 -10.31 20.02 17.79
N GLU A 258 -11.52 19.68 18.23
CA GLU A 258 -12.15 20.19 19.45
C GLU A 258 -11.71 19.49 20.75
N GLY A 259 -10.89 18.44 20.66
CA GLY A 259 -10.33 17.77 21.84
C GLY A 259 -11.23 16.80 22.56
N PHE A 260 -12.38 16.50 21.97
CA PHE A 260 -13.26 15.44 22.41
C PHE A 260 -13.74 14.62 21.22
N CYS A 261 -14.17 13.39 21.50
CA CYS A 261 -14.90 12.61 20.52
C CYS A 261 -16.38 12.94 20.55
N TYR A 262 -17.00 12.89 19.38
CA TYR A 262 -18.42 13.11 19.18
C TYR A 262 -19.02 12.04 18.28
N TYR A 263 -20.33 11.88 18.38
CA TYR A 263 -21.08 10.91 17.60
C TYR A 263 -21.69 11.60 16.38
N ILE A 264 -21.52 11.02 15.20
CA ILE A 264 -22.14 11.50 13.95
C ILE A 264 -23.16 10.46 13.52
N SER A 265 -24.45 10.81 13.50
CA SER A 265 -25.50 9.90 13.06
C SER A 265 -25.19 9.33 11.67
N TYR A 266 -25.47 8.05 11.45
CA TYR A 266 -25.33 7.46 10.11
C TYR A 266 -26.17 8.17 9.05
N TYR A 267 -27.22 8.87 9.47
CA TYR A 267 -28.12 9.60 8.59
C TYR A 267 -27.63 11.01 8.25
N ASP A 268 -26.48 11.44 8.78
CA ASP A 268 -25.84 12.68 8.38
C ASP A 268 -25.66 12.74 6.85
N GLY A 269 -25.94 13.91 6.26
CA GLY A 269 -25.95 14.10 4.82
C GLY A 269 -24.57 14.28 4.19
N THR A 270 -23.49 14.30 4.98
CA THR A 270 -22.11 14.56 4.51
C THR A 270 -21.19 13.38 4.75
N VAL A 271 -21.17 12.83 5.97
CA VAL A 271 -20.17 11.82 6.37
C VAL A 271 -20.19 10.61 5.43
N GLY A 272 -19.05 10.32 4.81
CA GLY A 272 -18.90 9.19 3.90
C GLY A 272 -19.50 9.36 2.50
N TYR A 273 -20.13 10.50 2.18
CA TYR A 273 -20.64 10.76 0.82
C TYR A 273 -19.67 11.58 -0.03
N ASP A 274 -18.78 12.32 0.61
CA ASP A 274 -17.65 13.04 0.03
C ASP A 274 -16.35 12.26 0.30
N ILE A 275 -15.18 12.91 0.21
CA ILE A 275 -13.88 12.27 0.36
C ILE A 275 -13.77 11.58 1.72
N THR A 276 -13.51 10.29 1.68
CA THR A 276 -13.31 9.43 2.85
C THR A 276 -12.14 8.51 2.55
N GLY A 277 -11.22 8.30 3.49
CA GLY A 277 -10.06 7.46 3.20
C GLY A 277 -9.24 7.09 4.42
N PHE A 278 -8.34 6.14 4.24
CA PHE A 278 -7.45 5.66 5.29
C PHE A 278 -6.00 5.62 4.82
N LEU A 279 -5.09 5.51 5.78
CA LEU A 279 -3.64 5.58 5.58
C LEU A 279 -3.02 4.28 6.10
N SER A 280 -1.86 3.92 5.56
CA SER A 280 -0.92 3.00 6.20
C SER A 280 0.42 3.69 6.44
N MET A 281 1.00 3.46 7.61
CA MET A 281 2.24 4.07 8.06
C MET A 281 3.23 2.98 8.43
N GLU A 282 4.50 3.20 8.09
CA GLU A 282 5.62 2.34 8.45
C GLU A 282 6.75 3.14 9.10
N SER A 283 7.65 2.41 9.78
CA SER A 283 8.89 2.97 10.31
C SER A 283 9.72 3.65 9.23
N THR A 284 10.43 4.72 9.58
CA THR A 284 11.37 5.42 8.68
C THR A 284 12.60 4.60 8.30
N ASP A 285 12.79 3.43 8.91
CA ASP A 285 13.86 2.49 8.58
C ASP A 285 13.59 1.68 7.29
N ASN A 286 12.34 1.64 6.82
CA ASN A 286 11.93 0.84 5.66
C ASN A 286 12.65 1.27 4.37
N TYR A 287 12.78 2.59 4.17
CA TYR A 287 13.47 3.20 3.05
C TYR A 287 14.35 4.36 3.53
N ARG A 288 15.54 4.43 2.96
CA ARG A 288 16.56 5.43 3.30
C ARG A 288 16.35 6.74 2.56
N ARG A 289 15.88 6.66 1.31
CA ARG A 289 15.78 7.80 0.40
C ARG A 289 14.60 7.66 -0.54
N ILE A 290 14.00 8.80 -0.83
CA ILE A 290 13.01 9.01 -1.87
C ILE A 290 13.65 9.78 -3.02
N TYR A 291 13.48 9.26 -4.23
CA TYR A 291 13.75 9.94 -5.49
C TYR A 291 12.43 10.45 -6.04
N GLN A 292 12.32 11.76 -6.20
CA GLN A 292 11.13 12.44 -6.68
C GLN A 292 11.52 13.77 -7.33
N HIS A 293 10.70 14.22 -8.27
CA HIS A 293 10.85 15.52 -8.92
C HIS A 293 9.68 16.47 -8.61
N ASP A 294 8.70 15.99 -7.85
CA ASP A 294 7.44 16.63 -7.52
C ASP A 294 7.35 17.01 -6.02
N PRO A 295 8.08 18.03 -5.55
CA PRO A 295 8.13 18.38 -4.12
C PRO A 295 6.78 18.83 -3.53
N LEU A 296 5.79 19.13 -4.37
CA LEU A 296 4.43 19.51 -3.95
C LEU A 296 3.42 18.36 -4.01
N GLY A 297 3.85 17.19 -4.51
CA GLY A 297 2.98 16.06 -4.81
C GLY A 297 2.01 16.32 -5.96
N THR A 298 0.99 15.47 -6.07
CA THR A 298 -0.04 15.58 -7.10
C THR A 298 -0.94 16.80 -6.89
N LEU A 299 -1.01 17.71 -7.87
CA LEU A 299 -1.88 18.90 -7.83
C LEU A 299 -2.80 19.03 -9.05
N SER A 300 -2.52 18.27 -10.11
CA SER A 300 -3.35 18.18 -11.31
C SER A 300 -3.17 16.80 -11.95
N TRP A 301 -3.80 16.63 -13.11
CA TRP A 301 -3.80 15.41 -13.90
C TRP A 301 -3.49 15.74 -15.33
N LEU A 302 -2.56 15.01 -15.91
CA LEU A 302 -2.25 15.07 -17.33
C LEU A 302 -3.12 14.04 -18.06
N GLU A 303 -3.99 14.48 -18.95
CA GLU A 303 -4.87 13.58 -19.71
C GLU A 303 -4.18 13.07 -20.98
N LEU A 304 -4.60 11.89 -21.48
CA LEU A 304 -4.12 11.35 -22.76
C LEU A 304 -4.21 12.37 -23.91
N LEU A 305 -5.23 13.22 -23.91
CA LEU A 305 -5.44 14.24 -24.95
C LEU A 305 -4.44 15.40 -24.88
N ASP A 306 -3.78 15.60 -23.75
CA ASP A 306 -2.70 16.61 -23.59
C ASP A 306 -1.37 16.13 -24.19
N ILE A 307 -1.26 14.82 -24.46
CA ILE A 307 -0.04 14.22 -25.01
C ILE A 307 0.01 14.47 -26.52
N PRO A 308 1.16 14.88 -27.09
CA PRO A 308 1.29 15.05 -28.53
C PRO A 308 0.87 13.80 -29.32
N GLY A 309 -0.18 13.95 -30.13
CA GLY A 309 -0.75 12.86 -30.92
C GLY A 309 -1.58 11.85 -30.11
N GLY A 310 -1.95 12.19 -28.87
CA GLY A 310 -2.87 11.42 -28.04
C GLY A 310 -4.31 11.52 -28.55
N TYR A 311 -4.96 10.38 -28.66
CA TYR A 311 -6.38 10.25 -28.99
C TYR A 311 -6.89 8.92 -28.46
N GLU A 312 -8.17 8.87 -28.11
CA GLU A 312 -8.82 7.62 -27.73
C GLU A 312 -9.03 6.72 -28.95
N VAL A 313 -8.65 5.46 -28.82
CA VAL A 313 -8.92 4.45 -29.85
C VAL A 313 -10.22 3.72 -29.49
N PRO A 314 -11.24 3.72 -30.37
CA PRO A 314 -12.49 3.01 -30.10
C PRO A 314 -12.24 1.53 -29.82
N ASN A 315 -12.86 1.01 -28.75
CA ASN A 315 -12.74 -0.37 -28.27
C ASN A 315 -11.35 -0.77 -27.75
N GLN A 316 -10.52 0.19 -27.34
CA GLN A 316 -9.33 -0.07 -26.53
C GLN A 316 -9.43 0.74 -25.24
N LEU A 317 -9.01 0.14 -24.13
CA LEU A 317 -8.78 0.91 -22.91
C LEU A 317 -7.64 1.88 -23.20
N PRO A 318 -7.85 3.20 -23.13
CA PRO A 318 -6.77 4.14 -23.33
C PRO A 318 -5.77 3.96 -22.19
N THR A 319 -4.48 3.95 -22.53
CA THR A 319 -3.39 3.90 -21.55
C THR A 319 -2.42 5.05 -21.80
N VAL A 320 -2.09 5.81 -20.77
CA VAL A 320 -1.02 6.80 -20.82
C VAL A 320 0.27 6.23 -20.22
N TYR A 321 1.42 6.59 -20.81
CA TYR A 321 2.74 6.23 -20.31
C TYR A 321 3.42 7.46 -19.71
N GLY A 322 4.02 7.29 -18.55
CA GLY A 322 4.79 8.31 -17.85
C GLY A 322 6.09 7.73 -17.33
N GLY A 323 7.15 8.51 -17.29
CA GLY A 323 8.40 8.06 -16.69
C GLY A 323 9.26 9.17 -16.14
N ASN A 324 9.80 8.95 -14.96
CA ASN A 324 10.76 9.84 -14.32
C ASN A 324 12.17 9.25 -14.40
N VAL A 325 13.16 10.08 -14.69
CA VAL A 325 14.59 9.72 -14.73
C VAL A 325 15.30 10.33 -13.54
N PHE A 326 16.03 9.51 -12.79
CA PHE A 326 16.74 9.87 -11.59
C PHE A 326 18.25 9.59 -11.71
N ILE A 327 19.01 10.15 -10.77
CA ILE A 327 20.45 9.88 -10.60
C ILE A 327 20.66 9.41 -9.17
N ALA A 328 21.13 8.17 -9.01
CA ALA A 328 21.47 7.62 -7.70
C ALA A 328 22.55 8.48 -7.02
N GLN A 329 22.32 8.86 -5.76
CA GLN A 329 23.21 9.72 -4.98
C GLN A 329 24.32 8.93 -4.29
N GLU A 330 24.07 7.65 -4.00
CA GLU A 330 24.96 6.75 -3.29
C GLU A 330 24.85 5.33 -3.87
N ASP A 331 25.74 4.43 -3.45
CA ASP A 331 25.56 3.00 -3.70
C ASP A 331 24.41 2.49 -2.83
N GLU A 332 23.31 2.09 -3.46
CA GLU A 332 22.05 1.79 -2.78
C GLU A 332 21.22 0.75 -3.55
N ILE A 333 20.09 0.36 -2.98
CA ILE A 333 19.21 -0.65 -3.56
C ILE A 333 17.84 -0.02 -3.80
N LEU A 334 17.42 0.08 -5.06
CA LEU A 334 16.03 0.41 -5.40
C LEU A 334 15.12 -0.76 -5.01
N SER A 335 14.15 -0.47 -4.15
CA SER A 335 13.35 -1.48 -3.46
C SER A 335 11.85 -1.30 -3.65
N ALA A 336 11.37 -0.08 -3.92
CA ALA A 336 9.96 0.17 -4.21
C ALA A 336 9.78 1.37 -5.16
N VAL A 337 8.59 1.46 -5.74
CA VAL A 337 8.12 2.59 -6.54
C VAL A 337 6.87 3.19 -5.92
N GLY A 338 6.70 4.50 -6.03
CA GLY A 338 5.57 5.23 -5.53
C GLY A 338 4.79 5.90 -6.66
N PHE A 339 3.46 5.79 -6.64
CA PHE A 339 2.60 6.47 -7.60
C PHE A 339 1.18 6.64 -7.08
N LYS A 340 0.49 7.64 -7.61
CA LYS A 340 -0.94 7.88 -7.35
C LYS A 340 -1.80 7.31 -8.47
N VAL A 341 -2.97 6.79 -8.14
CA VAL A 341 -4.03 6.38 -9.07
C VAL A 341 -5.32 7.02 -8.61
N GLU A 342 -5.99 7.80 -9.45
CA GLU A 342 -7.29 8.39 -9.13
C GLU A 342 -8.11 8.55 -10.43
N ASP A 343 -9.32 7.99 -10.46
CA ASP A 343 -10.25 8.25 -11.55
C ASP A 343 -11.07 9.51 -11.27
N HIS A 344 -10.63 10.64 -11.82
CA HIS A 344 -11.32 11.92 -11.72
C HIS A 344 -12.74 11.92 -12.30
N LEU A 345 -13.10 10.90 -13.08
CA LEU A 345 -14.34 10.91 -13.85
C LEU A 345 -15.52 10.28 -13.10
N THR A 346 -15.30 9.39 -12.13
CA THR A 346 -16.41 8.80 -11.34
C THR A 346 -16.03 8.42 -9.90
N VAL A 347 -16.42 9.28 -8.94
CA VAL A 347 -16.29 9.03 -7.47
C VAL A 347 -17.07 7.78 -6.98
N SER A 348 -17.90 7.18 -7.84
CA SER A 348 -18.88 6.15 -7.43
C SER A 348 -18.42 4.71 -7.63
N GLU A 349 -17.40 4.43 -8.45
CA GLU A 349 -17.09 3.04 -8.85
C GLU A 349 -15.65 2.58 -8.59
N HIS A 350 -14.70 3.47 -8.25
CA HIS A 350 -13.28 3.19 -7.96
C HIS A 350 -12.78 1.85 -8.52
N PRO A 351 -12.67 1.72 -9.86
CA PRO A 351 -12.35 0.44 -10.48
C PRO A 351 -10.93 -0.01 -10.13
N ASP A 352 -10.77 -1.32 -9.93
CA ASP A 352 -9.46 -1.94 -9.80
C ASP A 352 -8.57 -1.52 -10.97
N THR A 353 -7.45 -0.88 -10.67
CA THR A 353 -6.57 -0.33 -11.70
C THR A 353 -5.34 -1.20 -11.83
N THR A 354 -5.15 -1.74 -13.03
CA THR A 354 -3.92 -2.46 -13.39
C THR A 354 -2.85 -1.46 -13.77
N VAL A 355 -1.76 -1.44 -13.00
CA VAL A 355 -0.60 -0.59 -13.22
C VAL A 355 0.58 -1.43 -13.66
N HIS A 356 1.16 -1.06 -14.79
CA HIS A 356 2.37 -1.67 -15.29
C HIS A 356 3.57 -0.80 -14.94
N VAL A 357 4.57 -1.40 -14.33
CA VAL A 357 5.79 -0.73 -13.85
C VAL A 357 6.99 -1.33 -14.57
N SER A 358 7.90 -0.47 -15.04
CA SER A 358 9.17 -0.88 -15.63
C SER A 358 10.31 0.00 -15.13
N VAL A 359 11.45 -0.61 -14.83
CA VAL A 359 12.67 0.09 -14.38
C VAL A 359 13.76 -0.08 -15.41
N TYR A 360 14.40 1.02 -15.82
CA TYR A 360 15.56 1.00 -16.72
C TYR A 360 16.80 1.54 -16.00
N LEU A 361 17.96 0.95 -16.30
CA LEU A 361 19.25 1.49 -15.90
C LEU A 361 19.90 2.18 -17.09
N ASP A 362 20.50 3.34 -16.85
CA ASP A 362 21.19 4.16 -17.83
C ASP A 362 20.32 4.44 -19.08
N PRO A 363 19.14 5.07 -18.93
CA PRO A 363 18.29 5.44 -20.05
C PRO A 363 19.00 6.46 -20.98
N ASP A 364 18.90 6.23 -22.29
CA ASP A 364 19.55 7.02 -23.34
C ASP A 364 18.56 7.57 -24.40
N SER A 365 17.28 7.21 -24.30
CA SER A 365 16.20 7.65 -25.18
C SER A 365 14.97 8.03 -24.35
N GLY A 366 15.01 9.22 -23.74
CA GLY A 366 14.00 9.63 -22.75
C GLY A 366 14.12 8.79 -21.48
N PRO A 367 13.05 8.15 -21.00
CA PRO A 367 13.09 7.29 -19.82
C PRO A 367 13.43 5.83 -20.16
N VAL A 368 13.71 5.48 -21.41
CA VAL A 368 14.00 4.10 -21.84
C VAL A 368 15.38 3.98 -22.51
N ASN A 369 15.80 2.75 -22.79
CA ASN A 369 16.93 2.46 -23.66
C ASN A 369 16.72 1.18 -24.48
N THR A 370 17.64 0.92 -25.40
CA THR A 370 17.59 -0.23 -26.33
C THR A 370 17.81 -1.60 -25.67
N SER A 371 18.33 -1.65 -24.45
CA SER A 371 18.55 -2.92 -23.72
C SER A 371 17.29 -3.46 -23.07
N GLY A 372 16.25 -2.62 -22.95
CA GLY A 372 15.00 -2.96 -22.27
C GLY A 372 15.08 -2.75 -20.75
N PRO A 373 13.94 -2.93 -20.05
CA PRO A 373 13.90 -2.76 -18.61
C PRO A 373 14.66 -3.87 -17.89
N VAL A 374 15.32 -3.53 -16.79
CA VAL A 374 15.96 -4.50 -15.88
C VAL A 374 14.95 -5.18 -14.96
N SER A 375 13.79 -4.56 -14.78
CA SER A 375 12.64 -5.12 -14.05
C SER A 375 11.35 -4.61 -14.68
N SER A 376 10.37 -5.50 -14.84
CA SER A 376 9.04 -5.14 -15.32
C SER A 376 8.02 -6.05 -14.65
N PHE A 377 6.96 -5.45 -14.11
CA PHE A 377 5.90 -6.18 -13.43
C PHE A 377 4.58 -5.42 -13.50
N THR A 378 3.51 -6.14 -13.21
CA THR A 378 2.16 -5.59 -13.17
C THR A 378 1.65 -5.73 -11.74
N THR A 379 1.02 -4.68 -11.23
CA THR A 379 0.31 -4.69 -9.96
C THR A 379 -1.12 -4.21 -10.16
N VAL A 380 -2.04 -4.73 -9.36
CA VAL A 380 -3.41 -4.23 -9.30
C VAL A 380 -3.54 -3.42 -8.03
N VAL A 381 -3.99 -2.18 -8.17
CA VAL A 381 -4.32 -1.33 -7.03
C VAL A 381 -5.83 -1.23 -6.86
N TYR A 382 -6.27 -1.31 -5.60
CA TYR A 382 -7.68 -1.38 -5.23
C TYR A 382 -8.07 -0.07 -4.55
N MET A 383 -9.01 0.65 -5.15
CA MET A 383 -9.40 2.02 -4.79
C MET A 383 -8.43 3.10 -5.27
N ASP A 384 -8.96 4.30 -5.41
CA ASP A 384 -8.14 5.47 -5.70
C ASP A 384 -7.23 5.80 -4.51
N GLY A 385 -6.08 6.38 -4.78
CA GLY A 385 -5.15 6.87 -3.78
C GLY A 385 -3.69 6.70 -4.17
N TYR A 386 -2.81 6.67 -3.16
CA TYR A 386 -1.37 6.59 -3.33
C TYR A 386 -0.85 5.22 -2.91
N TYR A 387 0.12 4.69 -3.67
CA TYR A 387 0.69 3.37 -3.46
C TYR A 387 2.21 3.41 -3.51
N THR A 388 2.85 2.92 -2.45
CA THR A 388 4.23 2.45 -2.46
C THR A 388 4.22 0.95 -2.69
N VAL A 389 4.77 0.51 -3.82
CA VAL A 389 4.75 -0.88 -4.27
C VAL A 389 6.18 -1.42 -4.28
N PRO A 390 6.49 -2.44 -3.44
CA PRO A 390 7.77 -3.11 -3.48
C PRO A 390 8.06 -3.72 -4.85
N LEU A 391 9.32 -3.63 -5.28
CA LEU A 391 9.77 -4.30 -6.48
C LEU A 391 9.83 -5.83 -6.23
N PRO A 392 9.38 -6.67 -7.18
CA PRO A 392 9.53 -8.13 -7.06
C PRO A 392 10.99 -8.56 -6.94
N GLN A 393 11.89 -7.76 -7.52
CA GLN A 393 13.33 -7.92 -7.40
C GLN A 393 13.97 -6.55 -7.15
N GLU A 394 14.78 -6.50 -6.10
CA GLU A 394 15.58 -5.33 -5.76
C GLU A 394 16.70 -5.08 -6.78
N ILE A 395 16.97 -3.81 -7.05
CA ILE A 395 17.90 -3.38 -8.10
C ILE A 395 19.05 -2.59 -7.47
N PRO A 396 20.29 -3.12 -7.49
CA PRO A 396 21.46 -2.37 -7.05
C PRO A 396 21.73 -1.18 -7.98
N LEU A 397 22.00 -0.02 -7.37
CA LEU A 397 22.37 1.21 -8.06
C LEU A 397 23.75 1.65 -7.59
N SER A 398 24.58 2.08 -8.53
CA SER A 398 25.87 2.72 -8.20
C SER A 398 25.69 4.23 -8.05
N ALA A 399 26.46 4.86 -7.18
CA ALA A 399 26.47 6.32 -7.06
C ALA A 399 26.74 6.99 -8.43
N GLY A 400 25.89 7.94 -8.79
CA GLY A 400 25.91 8.65 -10.08
C GLY A 400 25.26 7.89 -11.24
N GLN A 401 24.77 6.66 -11.04
CA GLN A 401 24.09 5.89 -12.07
C GLN A 401 22.72 6.50 -12.36
N ARG A 402 22.36 6.58 -13.65
CA ARG A 402 21.02 7.00 -14.05
C ARG A 402 20.09 5.80 -14.01
N PHE A 403 18.86 6.01 -13.58
CA PHE A 403 17.80 5.01 -13.69
C PHE A 403 16.47 5.70 -13.93
N SER A 404 15.47 4.97 -14.40
CA SER A 404 14.12 5.50 -14.57
C SER A 404 13.09 4.53 -14.05
N VAL A 405 11.95 5.10 -13.66
CA VAL A 405 10.71 4.36 -13.38
C VAL A 405 9.70 4.79 -14.42
N VAL A 406 9.19 3.82 -15.18
CA VAL A 406 8.17 4.01 -16.20
C VAL A 406 6.90 3.31 -15.75
N LEU A 407 5.78 4.04 -15.82
CA LEU A 407 4.45 3.54 -15.52
C LEU A 407 3.57 3.62 -16.77
N HIS A 408 2.62 2.70 -16.89
CA HIS A 408 1.45 2.93 -17.72
C HIS A 408 0.19 2.29 -17.16
N TYR A 409 -0.88 3.08 -17.15
CA TYR A 409 -2.23 2.73 -16.71
C TYR A 409 -3.18 3.85 -17.13
N GLY A 410 -4.50 3.56 -17.14
CA GLY A 410 -5.56 4.56 -17.22
C GLY A 410 -5.44 5.63 -18.32
N THR A 411 -6.23 6.68 -18.20
CA THR A 411 -6.27 7.80 -19.18
C THR A 411 -5.54 9.04 -18.72
N ASN A 412 -5.08 9.07 -17.46
CA ASN A 412 -4.45 10.23 -16.85
C ASN A 412 -3.23 9.84 -16.00
N LEU A 413 -2.32 10.79 -15.78
CA LEU A 413 -1.21 10.66 -14.86
C LEU A 413 -1.22 11.80 -13.84
N PRO A 414 -0.92 11.51 -12.57
CA PRO A 414 -0.76 12.52 -11.55
C PRO A 414 0.46 13.40 -11.87
N ILE A 415 0.28 14.70 -11.72
CA ILE A 415 1.30 15.69 -12.04
C ILE A 415 1.26 16.85 -11.06
N GLU A 416 2.44 17.38 -10.71
CA GLU A 416 2.49 18.65 -9.99
C GLU A 416 2.13 19.80 -10.93
N THR A 417 1.54 20.87 -10.38
CA THR A 417 1.25 22.09 -11.14
C THR A 417 1.50 23.32 -10.29
N LYS A 418 1.42 24.49 -10.92
CA LYS A 418 1.70 25.76 -10.25
C LYS A 418 0.52 26.14 -9.39
N THR A 419 0.79 26.33 -8.10
CA THR A 419 -0.16 27.01 -7.22
C THR A 419 0.15 28.50 -7.17
N LEU A 420 -0.77 29.29 -6.63
CA LEU A 420 -0.56 30.73 -6.44
C LEU A 420 0.62 31.03 -5.50
N THR A 421 0.92 30.11 -4.59
CA THR A 421 1.86 30.29 -3.48
C THR A 421 3.15 29.51 -3.64
N HIS A 422 3.13 28.33 -4.28
CA HIS A 422 4.30 27.49 -4.45
C HIS A 422 4.80 27.49 -5.89
N HIS A 423 6.12 27.52 -6.04
CA HIS A 423 6.80 27.43 -7.32
C HIS A 423 7.66 26.15 -7.33
N PHE A 424 7.47 25.33 -8.35
CA PHE A 424 8.34 24.18 -8.63
C PHE A 424 9.22 24.52 -9.83
N ALA A 425 10.31 23.79 -9.97
CA ALA A 425 11.16 23.83 -11.15
C ALA A 425 10.96 22.53 -11.94
N VAL A 426 10.84 22.66 -13.26
CA VAL A 426 10.88 21.53 -14.18
C VAL A 426 12.14 21.65 -14.98
N SER A 427 12.98 20.64 -14.93
CA SER A 427 14.21 20.60 -15.73
C SER A 427 14.06 19.62 -16.89
N PRO A 428 14.62 19.93 -18.07
CA PRO A 428 14.72 18.96 -19.14
C PRO A 428 15.45 17.70 -18.65
N GLY A 429 14.92 16.54 -19.03
CA GLY A 429 15.47 15.23 -18.69
C GLY A 429 14.92 14.60 -17.43
N GLU A 430 13.98 15.23 -16.71
CA GLU A 430 13.39 14.72 -15.47
C GLU A 430 12.17 13.83 -15.73
N SER A 431 11.12 14.38 -16.34
CA SER A 431 9.85 13.69 -16.59
C SER A 431 9.54 13.57 -18.07
N PHE A 432 9.03 12.42 -18.48
CA PHE A 432 8.69 12.10 -19.86
C PHE A 432 7.30 11.48 -19.97
N ILE A 433 6.63 11.76 -21.07
CA ILE A 433 5.30 11.26 -21.37
C ILE A 433 5.26 10.57 -22.73
N SER A 434 4.39 9.58 -22.87
CA SER A 434 4.17 8.90 -24.13
C SER A 434 2.74 8.38 -24.23
N LYS A 435 2.24 8.28 -25.46
CA LYS A 435 0.96 7.65 -25.77
C LYS A 435 1.07 6.14 -26.05
N ASP A 436 2.27 5.65 -26.35
CA ASP A 436 2.48 4.29 -26.85
C ASP A 436 3.72 3.59 -26.28
N GLY A 437 4.46 4.25 -25.40
CA GLY A 437 5.69 3.73 -24.79
C GLY A 437 6.88 3.67 -25.74
N THR A 438 6.74 4.09 -27.01
CA THR A 438 7.80 4.06 -28.02
C THR A 438 8.33 5.44 -28.37
N GLN A 439 7.43 6.42 -28.56
CA GLN A 439 7.80 7.81 -28.78
C GLN A 439 7.60 8.60 -27.49
N TRP A 440 8.71 9.11 -26.95
CA TRP A 440 8.73 9.85 -25.69
C TRP A 440 8.92 11.34 -25.92
N PHE A 441 8.21 12.15 -25.15
CA PHE A 441 8.35 13.60 -25.12
C PHE A 441 8.81 14.02 -23.73
N ASP A 442 9.83 14.86 -23.68
CA ASP A 442 10.19 15.57 -22.46
C ASP A 442 9.04 16.52 -22.11
N ILE A 443 8.60 16.52 -20.86
CA ILE A 443 7.47 17.34 -20.45
C ILE A 443 7.72 18.85 -20.64
N THR A 444 8.98 19.27 -20.66
CA THR A 444 9.36 20.66 -20.93
C THR A 444 9.09 21.09 -22.37
N ASP A 445 8.96 20.15 -23.31
CA ASP A 445 8.68 20.40 -24.73
C ASP A 445 7.17 20.35 -25.07
N VAL A 446 6.32 19.93 -24.13
CA VAL A 446 4.87 19.81 -24.35
C VAL A 446 4.20 21.19 -24.31
N PRO A 447 3.39 21.56 -25.33
CA PRO A 447 2.68 22.84 -25.33
C PRO A 447 1.76 22.96 -24.11
N LYS A 448 2.04 23.91 -23.22
CA LYS A 448 1.27 24.11 -21.99
C LYS A 448 -0.05 24.82 -22.28
N SER A 449 -1.18 24.17 -22.02
CA SER A 449 -2.54 24.71 -22.16
C SER A 449 -3.02 25.29 -20.83
N GLY A 450 -2.86 26.60 -20.61
CA GLY A 450 -3.47 27.32 -19.46
C GLY A 450 -2.84 27.03 -18.09
N ASP A 451 -2.69 25.76 -17.73
CA ASP A 451 -1.99 25.28 -16.55
C ASP A 451 -0.55 24.89 -16.91
N VAL A 452 0.39 25.36 -16.09
CA VAL A 452 1.81 25.03 -16.27
C VAL A 452 2.04 23.68 -15.60
N PHE A 453 2.04 22.61 -16.41
CA PHE A 453 2.39 21.26 -15.97
C PHE A 453 3.84 21.17 -15.47
N GLY A 454 4.04 20.44 -14.37
CA GLY A 454 5.31 20.13 -13.74
C GLY A 454 5.81 18.71 -13.95
N ASN A 455 6.52 18.16 -12.97
CA ASN A 455 6.96 16.76 -13.00
C ASN A 455 5.85 15.78 -12.60
N LEU A 456 5.94 14.54 -13.09
CA LEU A 456 4.99 13.47 -12.77
C LEU A 456 5.18 13.00 -11.31
N ASP A 457 4.10 12.63 -10.62
CA ASP A 457 4.14 11.99 -9.30
C ASP A 457 4.49 10.50 -9.46
N ILE A 458 5.75 10.26 -9.80
CA ILE A 458 6.39 8.95 -9.87
C ILE A 458 7.61 9.01 -8.97
N LYS A 459 7.64 8.16 -7.95
CA LYS A 459 8.69 8.14 -6.94
C LYS A 459 9.43 6.81 -6.94
N ALA A 460 10.68 6.84 -6.49
CA ALA A 460 11.52 5.65 -6.30
C ALA A 460 12.09 5.63 -4.90
N TYR A 461 11.96 4.50 -4.20
CA TYR A 461 12.42 4.33 -2.83
C TYR A 461 13.60 3.39 -2.77
N THR A 462 14.70 3.87 -2.18
CA THR A 462 15.91 3.09 -2.01
C THR A 462 16.19 2.82 -0.54
N ARG A 463 16.85 1.70 -0.28
CA ARG A 463 17.42 1.37 1.02
C ARG A 463 18.94 1.29 0.91
N LYS A 464 19.60 1.40 2.05
CA LYS A 464 21.06 1.30 2.11
C LYS A 464 21.52 -0.06 1.62
N LEU A 465 22.57 -0.10 0.80
CA LEU A 465 23.28 -1.33 0.49
C LEU A 465 23.96 -1.83 1.78
N VAL A 466 23.31 -2.78 2.46
CA VAL A 466 23.94 -3.50 3.57
C VAL A 466 24.64 -4.71 2.97
N LEU A 467 25.92 -4.56 2.65
CA LEU A 467 26.75 -5.73 2.41
C LEU A 467 26.80 -6.53 3.71
N PRO A 468 26.56 -7.86 3.70
CA PRO A 468 26.77 -8.69 4.86
C PRO A 468 28.18 -8.42 5.42
N ALA A 469 28.31 -8.27 6.74
CA ALA A 469 29.55 -7.91 7.44
C ALA A 469 30.75 -8.86 7.18
N PHE A 470 30.55 -9.91 6.38
CA PHE A 470 31.57 -10.90 6.02
C PHE A 470 32.61 -10.39 5.01
N VAL A 471 32.36 -9.29 4.28
CA VAL A 471 33.26 -8.85 3.19
C VAL A 471 34.30 -7.81 3.64
N SER A 472 34.18 -7.22 4.84
CA SER A 472 35.12 -6.18 5.30
C SER A 472 36.43 -6.71 5.91
N ASN A 473 36.57 -8.03 6.10
CA ASN A 473 37.74 -8.64 6.76
C ASN A 473 38.60 -9.56 5.85
N LEU A 474 38.43 -9.54 4.53
CA LEU A 474 39.36 -10.21 3.62
C LEU A 474 40.64 -9.39 3.45
N SER A 475 41.50 -9.42 4.48
CA SER A 475 42.92 -9.16 4.30
C SER A 475 43.53 -10.35 3.56
N TRP A 476 44.28 -10.08 2.49
CA TRP A 476 44.94 -11.07 1.66
C TRP A 476 45.99 -11.85 2.47
N SER A 477 45.64 -12.98 3.07
CA SER A 477 46.62 -13.96 3.56
C SER A 477 46.81 -15.07 2.54
N THR A 478 48.00 -15.17 1.97
CA THR A 478 48.41 -16.17 0.99
C THR A 478 48.75 -17.52 1.65
N ASP A 479 47.80 -18.18 2.31
CA ASP A 479 48.03 -19.52 2.87
C ASP A 479 47.12 -20.56 2.20
N TRP A 480 47.77 -21.54 1.55
CA TRP A 480 47.20 -22.57 0.68
C TRP A 480 46.67 -23.82 1.43
N ASP A 481 46.34 -23.72 2.71
CA ASP A 481 46.02 -24.90 3.55
C ASP A 481 44.53 -25.11 3.87
N PHE A 482 43.60 -24.36 3.26
CA PHE A 482 42.18 -24.45 3.60
C PHE A 482 41.41 -25.62 2.95
N VAL A 483 42.02 -26.43 2.08
CA VAL A 483 41.30 -27.43 1.26
C VAL A 483 41.31 -28.85 1.86
N SER A 484 41.98 -29.11 2.99
CA SER A 484 42.18 -30.49 3.49
C SER A 484 41.34 -30.92 4.71
N HIS A 485 40.44 -30.08 5.23
CA HIS A 485 39.70 -30.40 6.48
C HIS A 485 38.17 -30.53 6.36
N LEU A 486 37.61 -30.68 5.16
CA LEU A 486 36.16 -30.84 4.97
C LEU A 486 35.67 -32.31 4.89
N SER A 487 36.38 -33.26 5.49
CA SER A 487 36.08 -34.71 5.31
C SER A 487 35.79 -35.50 6.59
N LEU A 488 35.72 -34.89 7.77
CA LEU A 488 35.38 -35.62 9.01
C LEU A 488 34.60 -34.73 9.99
N MET A 489 33.28 -34.63 9.81
CA MET A 489 32.37 -34.23 10.89
C MET A 489 31.31 -35.33 11.10
N PRO A 490 31.04 -35.76 12.35
CA PRO A 490 30.02 -36.76 12.63
C PRO A 490 28.63 -36.20 12.35
N TRP A 491 27.80 -37.03 11.72
CA TRP A 491 26.36 -36.83 11.56
C TRP A 491 25.69 -36.63 12.93
N HIS A 492 25.09 -35.46 13.16
CA HIS A 492 24.07 -35.27 14.20
C HIS A 492 22.68 -35.48 13.57
N PRO A 493 21.89 -36.47 14.00
CA PRO A 493 20.50 -36.60 13.56
C PRO A 493 19.67 -35.57 14.33
N GLY A 494 19.23 -34.50 13.65
CA GLY A 494 18.41 -33.47 14.28
C GLY A 494 18.08 -32.24 13.44
N PHE A 495 18.69 -32.05 12.27
CA PHE A 495 18.24 -31.04 11.30
C PHE A 495 17.33 -31.70 10.26
N THR A 496 16.02 -31.55 10.41
CA THR A 496 15.09 -31.73 9.30
C THR A 496 15.16 -30.49 8.43
N LEU A 497 15.71 -30.64 7.22
CA LEU A 497 15.46 -29.73 6.10
C LEU A 497 13.94 -29.58 5.94
N GLY A 498 13.43 -28.36 5.69
CA GLY A 498 12.00 -28.12 5.49
C GLY A 498 11.39 -29.19 4.58
N LYS A 499 10.32 -29.84 5.04
CA LYS A 499 9.61 -30.84 4.25
C LYS A 499 8.65 -30.09 3.34
N ALA A 500 8.59 -30.48 2.05
CA ALA A 500 7.65 -29.92 1.10
C ALA A 500 6.22 -29.89 1.70
N PRO A 501 5.46 -28.79 1.53
CA PRO A 501 4.10 -28.70 2.03
C PRO A 501 3.25 -29.88 1.56
N GLU A 502 2.60 -30.55 2.50
CA GLU A 502 1.77 -31.71 2.24
C GLU A 502 0.31 -31.38 2.56
N VAL A 503 -0.58 -31.58 1.59
CA VAL A 503 -2.03 -31.40 1.79
C VAL A 503 -2.55 -32.43 2.79
N GLU A 504 -3.19 -31.94 3.85
CA GLU A 504 -3.86 -32.74 4.87
C GLU A 504 -5.30 -33.06 4.48
N SER A 505 -6.10 -32.06 4.08
CA SER A 505 -7.51 -32.25 3.70
C SER A 505 -8.03 -31.12 2.81
N THR A 506 -9.24 -31.28 2.27
CA THR A 506 -9.93 -30.26 1.46
C THR A 506 -11.37 -30.07 1.95
N GLU A 507 -11.87 -28.85 1.81
CA GLU A 507 -13.28 -28.52 1.97
C GLU A 507 -13.77 -27.89 0.66
N PRO A 508 -14.77 -28.46 -0.03
CA PRO A 508 -15.33 -29.79 0.18
C PRO A 508 -14.31 -30.91 0.00
N LEU A 509 -14.62 -32.07 0.57
CA LEU A 509 -13.88 -33.30 0.34
C LEU A 509 -13.98 -33.72 -1.14
N ASN A 510 -12.98 -34.45 -1.61
CA ASN A 510 -12.95 -34.90 -3.00
C ASN A 510 -14.18 -35.76 -3.36
N ASN A 511 -14.91 -35.34 -4.38
CA ASN A 511 -16.20 -35.84 -4.87
C ASN A 511 -17.39 -35.63 -3.92
N GLU A 512 -17.29 -34.71 -2.96
CA GLU A 512 -18.43 -34.32 -2.14
C GLU A 512 -19.46 -33.49 -2.93
N THR A 513 -20.72 -33.59 -2.51
CA THR A 513 -21.82 -32.77 -3.02
C THR A 513 -22.15 -31.67 -2.00
N VAL A 514 -22.10 -30.42 -2.44
CA VAL A 514 -22.28 -29.24 -1.60
C VAL A 514 -23.44 -28.38 -2.06
N THR A 515 -23.93 -27.53 -1.16
CA THR A 515 -25.00 -26.56 -1.41
C THR A 515 -24.42 -25.23 -1.89
N ASP A 516 -25.30 -24.33 -2.35
CA ASP A 516 -24.94 -23.00 -2.84
C ASP A 516 -24.08 -22.21 -1.82
N GLY A 517 -23.08 -21.48 -2.33
CA GLY A 517 -22.21 -20.62 -1.51
C GLY A 517 -21.05 -21.33 -0.82
N VAL A 518 -20.61 -22.50 -1.32
CA VAL A 518 -19.46 -23.23 -0.76
C VAL A 518 -18.17 -22.40 -0.84
N VAL A 519 -17.42 -22.38 0.28
CA VAL A 519 -16.06 -21.86 0.33
C VAL A 519 -15.11 -23.03 0.10
N LEU A 520 -14.19 -22.89 -0.86
CA LEU A 520 -13.22 -23.94 -1.16
C LEU A 520 -11.95 -23.71 -0.32
N LYS A 521 -11.49 -24.73 0.41
CA LYS A 521 -10.31 -24.69 1.26
C LYS A 521 -9.42 -25.91 1.05
N VAL A 522 -8.11 -25.72 1.15
CA VAL A 522 -7.11 -26.79 1.24
C VAL A 522 -6.31 -26.60 2.51
N HIS A 523 -6.33 -27.59 3.39
CA HIS A 523 -5.56 -27.59 4.63
C HIS A 523 -4.25 -28.33 4.41
N PHE A 524 -3.14 -27.74 4.85
CA PHE A 524 -1.81 -28.33 4.82
C PHE A 524 -1.38 -28.75 6.21
N LYS A 525 -0.49 -29.74 6.31
CA LYS A 525 0.02 -30.23 7.60
C LYS A 525 0.89 -29.21 8.35
N ASP A 526 1.43 -28.25 7.62
CA ASP A 526 2.38 -27.25 8.09
C ASP A 526 1.98 -25.88 7.52
N GLN A 527 2.51 -24.81 8.12
CA GLN A 527 2.30 -23.43 7.67
C GLN A 527 2.85 -23.23 6.25
N ILE A 528 2.10 -22.52 5.41
CA ILE A 528 2.43 -22.30 3.99
C ILE A 528 2.59 -20.82 3.67
N LYS A 529 3.30 -20.54 2.58
CA LYS A 529 3.54 -19.21 2.00
C LYS A 529 3.17 -19.21 0.52
N PRO A 530 2.82 -18.05 -0.05
CA PRO A 530 2.53 -17.93 -1.47
C PRO A 530 3.78 -18.28 -2.30
N GLY A 531 3.60 -19.08 -3.35
CA GLY A 531 4.64 -19.41 -4.32
C GLY A 531 4.39 -18.76 -5.69
N PRO A 532 5.35 -18.84 -6.63
CA PRO A 532 5.26 -18.21 -7.95
C PRO A 532 4.02 -18.62 -8.76
N GLY A 533 3.53 -19.85 -8.58
CA GLY A 533 2.37 -20.38 -9.29
C GLY A 533 1.01 -20.09 -8.62
N LEU A 534 0.96 -19.24 -7.59
CA LEU A 534 -0.27 -19.02 -6.83
C LEU A 534 -1.37 -18.40 -7.70
N ALA A 535 -0.99 -17.53 -8.64
CA ALA A 535 -1.91 -16.90 -9.59
C ALA A 535 -2.41 -17.85 -10.68
N ASP A 536 -1.77 -19.02 -10.83
CA ASP A 536 -2.11 -20.04 -11.83
C ASP A 536 -3.08 -21.10 -11.29
N VAL A 537 -3.58 -20.92 -10.06
CA VAL A 537 -4.65 -21.76 -9.50
C VAL A 537 -5.95 -21.49 -10.25
N VAL A 538 -6.61 -22.55 -10.69
CA VAL A 538 -7.83 -22.45 -11.48
C VAL A 538 -8.93 -23.38 -10.98
N LEU A 539 -10.18 -22.94 -11.20
CA LEU A 539 -11.38 -23.74 -10.99
C LEU A 539 -11.95 -24.14 -12.36
N ALA A 540 -11.93 -25.42 -12.68
CA ALA A 540 -12.31 -25.94 -14.00
C ALA A 540 -13.49 -26.91 -13.93
N SER A 541 -14.36 -26.84 -14.92
CA SER A 541 -15.34 -27.88 -15.26
C SER A 541 -15.07 -28.40 -16.69
N ASP A 542 -15.90 -29.30 -17.20
CA ASP A 542 -15.67 -29.94 -18.52
C ASP A 542 -15.64 -28.94 -19.69
N ASP A 543 -16.33 -27.80 -19.57
CA ASP A 543 -16.49 -26.79 -20.62
C ASP A 543 -16.07 -25.38 -20.21
N GLU A 544 -15.58 -25.19 -18.97
CA GLU A 544 -15.27 -23.87 -18.41
C GLU A 544 -14.00 -23.92 -17.55
N THR A 545 -13.18 -22.87 -17.59
CA THR A 545 -12.09 -22.64 -16.63
C THR A 545 -12.19 -21.22 -16.12
N ARG A 546 -12.23 -21.08 -14.80
CA ARG A 546 -12.27 -19.81 -14.09
C ARG A 546 -10.93 -19.58 -13.43
N LEU A 547 -10.38 -18.39 -13.64
CA LEU A 547 -9.36 -17.86 -12.75
C LEU A 547 -10.02 -17.61 -11.40
N VAL A 548 -9.33 -17.98 -10.33
CA VAL A 548 -9.81 -17.83 -8.96
C VAL A 548 -8.80 -17.01 -8.18
N PHE A 549 -9.30 -16.15 -7.32
CA PHE A 549 -8.44 -15.54 -6.31
C PHE A 549 -8.06 -16.61 -5.29
N VAL A 550 -6.88 -16.52 -4.70
CA VAL A 550 -6.42 -17.49 -3.73
C VAL A 550 -5.77 -16.77 -2.57
N PHE A 551 -6.15 -17.14 -1.36
CA PHE A 551 -5.64 -16.57 -0.11
C PHE A 551 -4.97 -17.65 0.71
N ILE A 552 -4.01 -17.26 1.54
CA ILE A 552 -3.35 -18.16 2.50
C ILE A 552 -3.60 -17.62 3.90
N GLU A 553 -4.17 -18.45 4.76
CA GLU A 553 -4.34 -18.20 6.19
C GLU A 553 -3.63 -19.29 6.98
N GLY A 554 -2.39 -19.02 7.39
CA GLY A 554 -1.57 -19.96 8.14
C GLY A 554 -1.22 -21.22 7.36
N ASP A 555 -1.93 -22.32 7.61
CA ASP A 555 -1.80 -23.62 6.95
C ASP A 555 -2.92 -23.89 5.93
N THR A 556 -3.80 -22.92 5.69
CA THR A 556 -5.00 -23.07 4.86
C THR A 556 -4.92 -22.22 3.60
N LEU A 557 -5.18 -22.82 2.43
CA LEU A 557 -5.36 -22.15 1.16
C LEU A 557 -6.85 -21.96 0.86
N LEU A 558 -7.34 -20.72 0.86
CA LEU A 558 -8.74 -20.38 0.54
C LEU A 558 -8.90 -19.99 -0.91
N ILE A 559 -9.91 -20.52 -1.57
CA ILE A 559 -10.16 -20.32 -3.01
C ILE A 559 -11.62 -19.90 -3.19
N PRO A 560 -11.94 -18.60 -3.16
CA PRO A 560 -13.27 -18.13 -3.44
C PRO A 560 -13.53 -18.22 -4.95
N PRO A 561 -14.72 -18.65 -5.35
CA PRO A 561 -15.01 -19.00 -6.74
C PRO A 561 -15.19 -17.82 -7.72
N GLY A 562 -14.87 -16.58 -7.32
CA GLY A 562 -14.91 -15.40 -8.20
C GLY A 562 -16.32 -14.94 -8.63
N GLY A 563 -17.37 -15.51 -8.03
CA GLY A 563 -18.79 -15.28 -8.32
C GLY A 563 -19.63 -16.36 -7.65
N PRO A 564 -20.98 -16.28 -7.70
CA PRO A 564 -21.81 -17.33 -7.11
C PRO A 564 -21.51 -18.69 -7.78
N LEU A 565 -21.23 -19.71 -6.98
CA LEU A 565 -21.36 -21.12 -7.39
C LEU A 565 -22.74 -21.57 -6.95
N THR A 566 -23.77 -21.22 -7.72
CA THR A 566 -25.13 -21.69 -7.44
C THR A 566 -25.46 -22.95 -8.24
N ALA A 567 -26.34 -23.79 -7.74
CA ALA A 567 -26.90 -24.91 -8.46
C ALA A 567 -27.57 -24.50 -9.78
N HIS A 568 -28.12 -23.27 -9.84
CA HIS A 568 -28.71 -22.70 -11.04
C HIS A 568 -27.66 -22.41 -12.13
N GLU A 569 -26.50 -21.88 -11.77
CA GLU A 569 -25.41 -21.57 -12.72
C GLU A 569 -24.57 -22.80 -13.07
N THR A 570 -24.39 -23.70 -12.10
CA THR A 570 -23.57 -24.90 -12.28
C THR A 570 -24.35 -26.05 -12.92
N GLY A 571 -25.68 -26.07 -12.85
CA GLY A 571 -26.51 -27.13 -13.43
C GLY A 571 -26.20 -28.54 -12.90
N GLY A 572 -25.63 -28.66 -11.69
CA GLY A 572 -25.16 -29.94 -11.14
C GLY A 572 -23.85 -30.46 -11.76
N LYS A 573 -23.08 -29.60 -12.44
CA LYS A 573 -21.77 -29.95 -13.02
C LYS A 573 -20.72 -30.24 -11.95
N LYS A 574 -19.77 -31.11 -12.32
CA LYS A 574 -18.56 -31.39 -11.53
C LYS A 574 -17.53 -30.29 -11.76
N TRP A 575 -17.01 -29.76 -10.67
CA TRP A 575 -15.94 -28.77 -10.66
C TRP A 575 -14.67 -29.37 -10.10
N THR A 576 -13.52 -28.88 -10.57
CA THR A 576 -12.18 -29.34 -10.19
C THR A 576 -11.28 -28.15 -9.94
N VAL A 577 -10.71 -28.06 -8.75
CA VAL A 577 -9.64 -27.09 -8.47
C VAL A 577 -8.32 -27.70 -8.91
N LYS A 578 -7.46 -26.91 -9.58
CA LYS A 578 -6.11 -27.28 -9.98
C LYS A 578 -5.12 -26.30 -9.37
N ILE A 579 -4.14 -26.82 -8.63
CA ILE A 579 -3.11 -26.07 -7.92
C ILE A 579 -1.73 -26.54 -8.44
N PRO A 580 -0.96 -25.66 -9.10
CA PRO A 580 0.41 -25.95 -9.50
C PRO A 580 1.33 -26.27 -8.31
N ALA A 581 2.35 -27.10 -8.51
CA ALA A 581 3.31 -27.49 -7.46
C ALA A 581 3.99 -26.29 -6.80
N ASP A 582 4.27 -25.24 -7.56
CA ASP A 582 4.92 -24.01 -7.12
C ASP A 582 3.93 -22.92 -6.67
N ALA A 583 2.64 -23.25 -6.50
CA ALA A 583 1.64 -22.31 -6.01
C ALA A 583 1.80 -21.98 -4.52
N VAL A 584 2.28 -22.93 -3.72
CA VAL A 584 2.52 -22.74 -2.28
C VAL A 584 3.89 -23.30 -1.90
N THR A 585 4.52 -22.66 -0.92
CA THR A 585 5.82 -23.05 -0.37
C THR A 585 5.74 -23.22 1.15
N ASP A 586 6.67 -23.96 1.75
CA ASP A 586 6.81 -23.96 3.22
C ASP A 586 7.44 -22.65 3.71
N ILE A 587 7.55 -22.48 5.03
CA ILE A 587 8.18 -21.29 5.61
C ILE A 587 9.65 -21.11 5.20
N TYR A 588 10.30 -22.16 4.68
CA TYR A 588 11.68 -22.21 4.21
C TYR A 588 11.82 -22.06 2.68
N GLY A 589 10.72 -21.91 1.95
CA GLY A 589 10.69 -21.70 0.49
C GLY A 589 10.66 -22.98 -0.37
N ASN A 590 10.40 -24.16 0.21
CA ASN A 590 10.25 -25.40 -0.55
C ASN A 590 8.83 -25.52 -1.12
N SER A 591 8.69 -25.68 -2.44
CA SER A 591 7.41 -25.91 -3.12
C SER A 591 6.79 -27.28 -2.80
N MET A 592 5.49 -27.45 -3.11
CA MET A 592 4.88 -28.79 -3.08
C MET A 592 5.61 -29.76 -4.01
N GLU A 593 5.57 -31.05 -3.69
CA GLU A 593 6.27 -32.06 -4.50
C GLU A 593 5.68 -32.21 -5.93
N GLN A 594 4.39 -31.91 -6.09
CA GLN A 594 3.66 -32.05 -7.36
C GLN A 594 2.39 -31.20 -7.35
N ASP A 595 1.81 -31.00 -8.53
CA ASP A 595 0.50 -30.37 -8.69
C ASP A 595 -0.57 -31.12 -7.88
N TYR A 596 -1.51 -30.37 -7.31
CA TYR A 596 -2.63 -30.90 -6.55
C TYR A 596 -3.96 -30.57 -7.23
N SER A 597 -4.90 -31.50 -7.23
CA SER A 597 -6.26 -31.24 -7.71
C SER A 597 -7.29 -32.11 -7.00
N TRP A 598 -8.49 -31.57 -6.81
CA TRP A 598 -9.65 -32.30 -6.31
C TRP A 598 -10.93 -31.76 -6.93
N SER A 599 -12.01 -32.53 -6.84
CA SER A 599 -13.28 -32.19 -7.46
C SER A 599 -14.46 -32.23 -6.49
N PHE A 600 -15.56 -31.59 -6.85
CA PHE A 600 -16.82 -31.58 -6.09
C PHE A 600 -18.01 -31.28 -7.01
N VAL A 601 -19.25 -31.39 -6.49
CA VAL A 601 -20.49 -31.10 -7.23
C VAL A 601 -21.37 -30.14 -6.42
N VAL A 602 -21.97 -29.13 -7.07
CA VAL A 602 -22.89 -28.17 -6.43
C VAL A 602 -24.34 -28.54 -6.77
N MET A 603 -25.21 -28.66 -5.77
CA MET A 603 -26.62 -29.04 -5.92
C MET A 603 -27.55 -28.09 -5.16
N ALA A 604 -28.77 -27.89 -5.69
CA ALA A 604 -29.76 -27.03 -5.07
C ALA A 604 -30.27 -27.64 -3.76
N VAL A 605 -30.53 -26.80 -2.75
CA VAL A 605 -31.26 -27.21 -1.55
C VAL A 605 -32.72 -27.47 -1.95
N ASN A 606 -33.19 -28.70 -1.78
CA ASN A 606 -34.60 -29.07 -1.99
C ASN A 606 -35.53 -28.50 -0.93
#